data_AF-A0A3Q2V4M4-F1
#
_entry.id   AF-A0A3Q2V4M4-F1
#
_cell.length_a   1.000
_cell.length_b   1.000
_cell.length_c   1.000
_cell.angle_alpha   90.00
_cell.angle_beta   90.00
_cell.angle_gamma   90.00
#
_symmetry.space_group_name_H-M   'P 1'
#
loop_
_entity.id
_entity.type
_entity.pdbx_description
1 polymer ?
#
loop_
_entity_poly.entity_id
_entity_poly.type
_entity_poly.pdbx_seq_one_letter_code
_entity_poly.pdbx_strand_id
1 'polypeptide(L)'
;MQWGYIINRFLSSPLKQELKKHMEKSWKDYDVKIVKLEKERREKNRQLGLIRTEGSDGAEDMERERRIFQLQMCEYLLKIQELKVRQGPDLLQSLIKYFQAQLSFFQDGLKAAENLSPFIEKLASSIHTVRLDQDEEVKQLTQLRDSLRSLLQVEGKEEYLNRKNSGNGYSIHQPQGNKKYGTEKSGFLLKKSDGIRKVWQKRKCGVKFGCLTISHSTVRTHD
;
A
#
# COMPACT_ATOMS: atom_id res chain seq x y z
N MET A 1 5.93 -22.57 8.56
CA MET A 1 5.76 -23.64 9.57
C MET A 1 4.42 -24.41 9.46
N GLN A 2 3.36 -23.87 8.85
CA GLN A 2 2.05 -24.54 8.75
C GLN A 2 2.00 -25.69 7.73
N TRP A 3 2.71 -25.57 6.60
CA TRP A 3 2.77 -26.61 5.55
C TRP A 3 3.40 -27.92 6.02
N GLY A 4 4.48 -27.84 6.82
CA GLY A 4 5.11 -29.02 7.40
C GLY A 4 4.17 -29.77 8.35
N TYR A 5 3.30 -29.05 9.07
CA TYR A 5 2.29 -29.67 9.92
C TYR A 5 1.19 -30.37 9.12
N ILE A 6 0.72 -29.77 8.02
CA ILE A 6 -0.30 -30.38 7.15
C ILE A 6 0.26 -31.64 6.47
N ILE A 7 1.48 -31.59 5.94
CA ILE A 7 2.15 -32.74 5.31
C ILE A 7 2.39 -33.86 6.33
N ASN A 8 2.88 -33.53 7.53
CA ASN A 8 3.13 -34.52 8.57
C ASN A 8 1.83 -35.14 9.12
N ARG A 9 0.75 -34.36 9.25
CA ARG A 9 -0.60 -34.84 9.60
C ARG A 9 -1.20 -35.74 8.51
N PHE A 10 -0.88 -35.50 7.24
CA PHE A 10 -1.31 -36.35 6.13
C PHE A 10 -0.57 -37.69 6.10
N LEU A 11 0.74 -37.67 6.35
CA LEU A 11 1.60 -38.86 6.40
C LEU A 11 1.36 -39.71 7.67
N SER A 12 1.04 -39.07 8.80
CA SER A 12 0.68 -39.69 10.08
C SER A 12 -0.82 -39.47 10.38
N SER A 13 -1.69 -40.05 9.54
CA SER A 13 -3.14 -39.84 9.66
C SER A 13 -3.69 -40.39 10.99
N PRO A 14 -4.39 -39.58 11.81
CA PRO A 14 -5.04 -40.02 13.05
C PRO A 14 -6.01 -41.19 12.83
N LEU A 15 -6.68 -41.22 11.67
CA LEU A 15 -7.57 -42.31 11.26
C LEU A 15 -6.84 -43.65 11.16
N LYS A 16 -5.58 -43.65 10.71
CA LYS A 16 -4.76 -44.86 10.62
C LYS A 16 -4.44 -45.42 12.02
N GLN A 17 -4.20 -44.54 12.99
CA GLN A 17 -3.98 -44.95 14.39
C GLN A 17 -5.24 -45.48 15.04
N GLU A 18 -6.39 -44.86 14.79
CA GLU A 18 -7.69 -45.30 15.30
C GLU A 18 -8.07 -46.68 14.76
N LEU A 19 -7.89 -46.89 13.45
CA LEU A 19 -8.17 -48.18 12.82
C LEU A 19 -7.27 -49.30 13.37
N LYS A 20 -6.00 -48.97 13.64
CA LYS A 20 -5.06 -49.91 14.28
C LYS A 20 -5.50 -50.26 15.70
N LYS A 21 -5.94 -49.29 16.50
CA LYS A 21 -6.45 -49.52 17.86
C LYS A 21 -7.70 -50.43 17.85
N HIS A 22 -8.61 -50.21 16.91
CA HIS A 22 -9.79 -51.06 16.73
C HIS A 22 -9.37 -52.51 16.43
N MET A 23 -8.42 -52.70 15.52
CA MET A 23 -7.87 -54.02 15.21
C MET A 23 -7.20 -54.70 16.42
N GLU A 24 -6.36 -53.97 17.15
CA GLU A 24 -5.71 -54.47 18.37
C GLU A 24 -6.75 -54.90 19.44
N LYS A 25 -7.89 -54.21 19.51
CA LYS A 25 -9.02 -54.60 20.37
C LYS A 25 -9.70 -55.88 19.89
N SER A 26 -10.09 -55.95 18.61
CA SER A 26 -10.70 -57.14 18.00
C SER A 26 -9.85 -58.40 18.20
N TRP A 27 -8.52 -58.28 18.11
CA TRP A 27 -7.60 -59.38 18.37
C TRP A 27 -7.64 -59.86 19.83
N LYS A 28 -7.64 -58.93 20.80
CA LYS A 28 -7.77 -59.28 22.22
C LYS A 28 -9.11 -59.94 22.53
N ASP A 29 -10.19 -59.42 21.96
CA ASP A 29 -11.53 -59.96 22.16
C ASP A 29 -11.64 -61.39 21.60
N TYR A 30 -11.05 -61.65 20.42
CA TYR A 30 -10.93 -62.99 19.85
C TYR A 30 -10.13 -63.94 20.75
N ASP A 31 -8.96 -63.51 21.25
CA ASP A 31 -8.10 -64.33 22.12
C ASP A 31 -8.85 -64.75 23.41
N VAL A 32 -9.53 -63.79 24.06
CA VAL A 32 -10.35 -64.05 25.25
C VAL A 32 -11.48 -65.05 24.95
N LYS A 33 -12.16 -64.90 23.81
CA LYS A 33 -13.23 -65.82 23.41
C LYS A 33 -12.72 -67.24 23.15
N ILE A 34 -11.58 -67.39 22.49
CA ILE A 34 -10.99 -68.72 22.24
C ILE A 34 -10.64 -69.40 23.57
N VAL A 35 -9.98 -68.70 24.49
CA VAL A 35 -9.67 -69.24 25.82
C VAL A 35 -10.93 -69.67 26.57
N LYS A 36 -12.01 -68.88 26.46
CA LYS A 36 -13.31 -69.20 27.07
C LYS A 36 -13.93 -70.46 26.46
N LEU A 37 -13.99 -70.54 25.12
CA LEU A 37 -14.52 -71.71 24.41
C LEU A 37 -13.71 -72.98 24.70
N GLU A 38 -12.37 -72.88 24.79
CA GLU A 38 -11.52 -74.01 25.19
C GLU A 38 -11.81 -74.50 26.61
N LYS A 39 -12.03 -73.57 27.55
CA LYS A 39 -12.38 -73.89 28.94
C LYS A 39 -13.76 -74.57 29.03
N GLU A 40 -14.75 -74.04 28.33
CA GLU A 40 -16.10 -74.61 28.25
C GLU A 40 -16.10 -76.00 27.61
N ARG A 41 -15.31 -76.20 26.55
CA ARG A 41 -15.12 -77.53 25.92
C ARG A 41 -14.49 -78.53 26.89
N ARG A 42 -13.44 -78.13 27.63
CA ARG A 42 -12.79 -78.99 28.63
C ARG A 42 -13.75 -79.38 29.76
N GLU A 43 -14.58 -78.43 30.20
CA GLU A 43 -15.60 -78.66 31.22
C GLU A 43 -16.70 -79.61 30.73
N LYS A 44 -17.24 -79.40 29.52
CA LYS A 44 -18.22 -80.31 28.89
C LYS A 44 -17.66 -81.73 28.75
N ASN A 45 -16.40 -81.88 28.32
CA ASN A 45 -15.74 -83.18 28.23
C ASN A 45 -15.58 -83.88 29.60
N ARG A 46 -15.43 -83.12 30.69
CA ARG A 46 -15.38 -83.65 32.05
C ARG A 46 -16.75 -84.12 32.56
N GLN A 47 -17.82 -83.47 32.11
CA GLN A 47 -19.22 -83.80 32.46
C GLN A 47 -19.79 -84.95 31.61
N LEU A 48 -19.32 -85.12 30.37
CA LEU A 48 -19.79 -86.12 29.40
C LEU A 48 -19.23 -87.55 29.58
N GLY A 49 -18.56 -87.84 30.71
CA GLY A 49 -18.06 -89.18 31.04
C GLY A 49 -19.13 -90.28 31.19
N LEU A 50 -20.44 -89.98 31.03
CA LEU A 50 -21.53 -90.95 31.23
C LEU A 50 -22.52 -91.16 30.07
N ILE A 51 -22.62 -90.34 29.02
CA ILE A 51 -23.60 -90.57 27.94
C ILE A 51 -23.05 -90.14 26.57
N ARG A 52 -23.20 -91.03 25.58
CA ARG A 52 -22.70 -90.92 24.21
C ARG A 52 -23.78 -90.36 23.29
N THR A 53 -23.80 -89.06 22.99
CA THR A 53 -24.62 -88.49 21.88
C THR A 53 -24.09 -87.12 21.42
N GLU A 54 -23.85 -87.00 20.11
CA GLU A 54 -23.58 -85.83 19.24
C GLU A 54 -22.55 -84.76 19.69
N GLY A 55 -21.27 -84.98 19.38
CA GLY A 55 -20.23 -83.96 19.48
C GLY A 55 -19.96 -83.31 18.11
N SER A 56 -20.36 -82.04 17.94
CA SER A 56 -19.89 -81.17 16.83
C SER A 56 -19.87 -79.67 17.19
N ASP A 57 -20.74 -79.23 18.10
CA ASP A 57 -21.01 -77.80 18.35
C ASP A 57 -19.79 -76.97 18.78
N GLY A 58 -18.97 -77.48 19.72
CA GLY A 58 -17.83 -76.71 20.25
C GLY A 58 -16.66 -76.49 19.28
N ALA A 59 -16.53 -77.34 18.24
CA ALA A 59 -15.51 -77.15 17.21
C ALA A 59 -15.97 -76.12 16.15
N GLU A 60 -17.26 -76.14 15.83
CA GLU A 60 -17.88 -75.17 14.92
C GLU A 60 -17.88 -73.75 15.50
N ASP A 61 -18.08 -73.59 16.81
CA ASP A 61 -18.00 -72.29 17.50
C ASP A 61 -16.60 -71.67 17.42
N MET A 62 -15.54 -72.45 17.65
CA MET A 62 -14.16 -71.96 17.54
C MET A 62 -13.81 -71.57 16.10
N GLU A 63 -14.24 -72.37 15.13
CA GLU A 63 -14.03 -72.08 13.72
C GLU A 63 -14.83 -70.85 13.26
N ARG A 64 -16.03 -70.64 13.80
CA ARG A 64 -16.83 -69.43 13.55
C ARG A 64 -16.14 -68.17 14.06
N GLU A 65 -15.66 -68.18 15.31
CA GLU A 65 -14.93 -67.03 15.88
C GLU A 65 -13.62 -66.76 15.12
N ARG A 66 -12.92 -67.82 14.66
CA ARG A 66 -11.75 -67.68 13.79
C ARG A 66 -12.10 -66.96 12.49
N ARG A 67 -13.19 -67.36 11.83
CA ARG A 67 -13.65 -66.73 10.57
C ARG A 67 -14.08 -65.28 10.79
N ILE A 68 -14.74 -64.97 11.91
CA ILE A 68 -15.12 -63.59 12.26
C ILE A 68 -13.87 -62.72 12.44
N PHE A 69 -12.86 -63.19 13.17
CA PHE A 69 -11.61 -62.43 13.33
C PHE A 69 -10.87 -62.25 12.00
N GLN A 70 -10.79 -63.30 11.17
CA GLN A 70 -10.20 -63.21 9.84
C GLN A 70 -10.91 -62.18 8.96
N LEU A 71 -12.25 -62.13 9.00
CA LEU A 71 -13.04 -61.13 8.29
C LEU A 71 -12.68 -59.71 8.75
N GLN A 72 -12.64 -59.46 10.06
CA GLN A 72 -12.25 -58.16 10.62
C GLN A 72 -10.82 -57.76 10.19
N MET A 73 -9.90 -58.73 10.11
CA MET A 73 -8.54 -58.49 9.60
C MET A 73 -8.53 -58.09 8.13
N CYS A 74 -9.30 -58.78 7.29
CA CYS A 74 -9.44 -58.44 5.88
C CYS A 74 -10.03 -57.03 5.68
N GLU A 75 -11.08 -56.67 6.42
CA GLU A 75 -11.70 -55.34 6.36
C GLU A 75 -10.71 -54.23 6.75
N TYR A 76 -9.94 -54.43 7.82
CA TYR A 76 -8.88 -53.50 8.23
C TYR A 76 -7.83 -53.32 7.13
N LEU A 77 -7.31 -54.41 6.57
CA LEU A 77 -6.28 -54.36 5.52
C LEU A 77 -6.79 -53.63 4.26
N LEU A 78 -8.03 -53.92 3.85
CA LEU A 78 -8.68 -53.22 2.73
C LEU A 78 -8.81 -51.73 3.00
N LYS A 79 -9.22 -51.34 4.20
CA LYS A 79 -9.36 -49.93 4.58
C LYS A 79 -8.02 -49.19 4.65
N ILE A 80 -6.97 -49.84 5.15
CA ILE A 80 -5.60 -49.30 5.13
C ILE A 80 -5.13 -49.10 3.68
N GLN A 81 -5.42 -50.04 2.80
CA GLN A 81 -5.07 -49.94 1.39
C GLN A 81 -5.83 -48.80 0.71
N GLU A 82 -7.12 -48.65 0.97
CA GLU A 82 -7.94 -47.54 0.47
C GLU A 82 -7.36 -46.19 0.88
N LEU A 83 -6.99 -46.03 2.16
CA LEU A 83 -6.36 -44.81 2.66
C LEU A 83 -5.03 -44.52 1.96
N LYS A 84 -4.17 -45.54 1.76
CA LYS A 84 -2.90 -45.39 1.04
C LYS A 84 -3.11 -44.93 -0.40
N VAL A 85 -4.08 -45.51 -1.10
CA VAL A 85 -4.36 -45.17 -2.50
C VAL A 85 -4.92 -43.75 -2.64
N ARG A 86 -5.70 -43.28 -1.65
CA ARG A 86 -6.29 -41.93 -1.66
C ARG A 86 -5.32 -40.80 -1.28
N GLN A 87 -4.30 -41.08 -0.46
CA GLN A 87 -3.37 -40.04 0.05
C GLN A 87 -2.66 -39.24 -1.05
N GLY A 88 -2.15 -39.89 -2.09
CA GLY A 88 -1.48 -39.23 -3.20
C GLY A 88 -2.41 -38.30 -3.99
N PRO A 89 -3.55 -38.82 -4.51
CA PRO A 89 -4.56 -38.02 -5.20
C PRO A 89 -5.08 -36.82 -4.38
N ASP A 90 -5.36 -36.98 -3.09
CA ASP A 90 -5.88 -35.90 -2.25
C ASP A 90 -4.85 -34.77 -2.05
N LEU A 91 -3.58 -35.14 -1.88
CA LEU A 91 -2.48 -34.17 -1.81
C LEU A 91 -2.33 -33.42 -3.13
N LEU A 92 -2.31 -34.14 -4.26
CA LEU A 92 -2.22 -33.54 -5.59
C LEU A 92 -3.39 -32.60 -5.87
N GLN A 93 -4.61 -32.99 -5.53
CA GLN A 93 -5.79 -32.13 -5.69
C GLN A 93 -5.68 -30.84 -4.84
N SER A 94 -5.14 -30.94 -3.63
CA SER A 94 -4.89 -29.78 -2.77
C SER A 94 -3.83 -28.85 -3.35
N LEU A 95 -2.75 -29.41 -3.92
CA LEU A 95 -1.71 -28.64 -4.61
C LEU A 95 -2.24 -27.96 -5.88
N ILE A 96 -3.06 -28.66 -6.67
CA ILE A 96 -3.70 -28.08 -7.87
C ILE A 96 -4.55 -26.86 -7.48
N LYS A 97 -5.40 -27.00 -6.46
CA LYS A 97 -6.22 -25.90 -5.95
C LYS A 97 -5.36 -24.72 -5.48
N TYR A 98 -4.26 -24.99 -4.78
CA TYR A 98 -3.34 -23.96 -4.33
C TYR A 98 -2.71 -23.20 -5.50
N PHE A 99 -2.19 -23.90 -6.51
CA PHE A 99 -1.59 -23.25 -7.68
C PHE A 99 -2.62 -22.52 -8.54
N GLN A 100 -3.85 -23.03 -8.64
CA GLN A 100 -4.96 -22.33 -9.28
C GLN A 100 -5.27 -21.01 -8.57
N ALA A 101 -5.37 -21.02 -7.24
CA ALA A 101 -5.59 -19.80 -6.46
C ALA A 101 -4.43 -18.80 -6.61
N GLN A 102 -3.18 -19.27 -6.61
CA GLN A 102 -2.02 -18.42 -6.90
C GLN A 102 -2.10 -17.81 -8.31
N LEU A 103 -2.43 -18.61 -9.31
CA LEU A 103 -2.53 -18.13 -10.69
C LEU A 103 -3.60 -17.05 -10.82
N SER A 104 -4.79 -17.27 -10.26
CA SER A 104 -5.86 -16.26 -10.25
C SER A 104 -5.43 -14.98 -9.52
N PHE A 105 -4.78 -15.10 -8.36
CA PHE A 105 -4.26 -13.93 -7.64
C PHE A 105 -3.29 -13.09 -8.49
N PHE A 106 -2.35 -13.73 -9.18
CA PHE A 106 -1.41 -13.02 -10.05
C PHE A 106 -2.07 -12.43 -11.30
N GLN A 107 -3.06 -13.12 -11.88
CA GLN A 107 -3.83 -12.61 -13.02
C GLN A 107 -4.63 -11.37 -12.65
N ASP A 108 -5.33 -11.40 -11.52
CA ASP A 108 -6.08 -10.24 -11.01
C ASP A 108 -5.14 -9.09 -10.65
N GLY A 109 -3.99 -9.39 -10.04
CA GLY A 109 -2.95 -8.41 -9.73
C GLY A 109 -2.36 -7.75 -10.99
N LEU A 110 -2.09 -8.53 -12.04
CA LEU A 110 -1.61 -8.01 -13.32
C LEU A 110 -2.64 -7.08 -13.95
N LYS A 111 -3.91 -7.51 -14.01
CA LYS A 111 -5.01 -6.71 -14.56
C LYS A 111 -5.18 -5.38 -13.81
N ALA A 112 -5.03 -5.40 -12.48
CA ALA A 112 -5.07 -4.18 -11.67
C ALA A 112 -3.89 -3.25 -11.98
N ALA A 113 -2.68 -3.79 -12.17
CA ALA A 113 -1.50 -3.00 -12.54
C ALA A 113 -1.63 -2.39 -13.95
N GLU A 114 -2.15 -3.16 -14.92
CA GLU A 114 -2.43 -2.68 -16.28
C GLU A 114 -3.43 -1.52 -16.28
N ASN A 115 -4.47 -1.59 -15.45
CA ASN A 115 -5.43 -0.49 -15.27
C ASN A 115 -4.79 0.80 -14.70
N LEU A 116 -3.69 0.68 -13.94
CA LEU A 116 -2.96 1.81 -13.39
C LEU A 116 -1.96 2.42 -14.39
N SER A 117 -1.53 1.68 -15.42
CA SER A 117 -0.51 2.13 -16.38
C SER A 117 -0.84 3.49 -17.04
N PRO A 118 -2.06 3.72 -17.58
CA PRO A 118 -2.40 4.99 -18.22
C PRO A 118 -2.35 6.18 -17.25
N PHE A 119 -2.67 5.94 -15.97
CA PHE A 119 -2.60 6.98 -14.94
C PHE A 119 -1.15 7.36 -14.64
N ILE A 120 -0.25 6.37 -14.54
CA ILE A 120 1.19 6.61 -14.34
C ILE A 120 1.78 7.38 -15.53
N GLU A 121 1.42 7.01 -16.77
CA GLU A 121 1.86 7.71 -17.99
C GLU A 121 1.36 9.16 -18.03
N LYS A 122 0.09 9.39 -17.66
CA LYS A 122 -0.46 10.74 -17.55
C LYS A 122 0.26 11.57 -16.49
N LEU A 123 0.56 10.97 -15.34
CA LEU A 123 1.30 11.64 -14.27
C LEU A 123 2.72 12.01 -14.70
N ALA A 124 3.43 11.10 -15.36
CA ALA A 124 4.76 11.34 -15.91
C ALA A 124 4.73 12.49 -16.93
N SER A 125 3.74 12.50 -17.82
CA SER A 125 3.53 13.58 -18.80
C SER A 125 3.26 14.92 -18.11
N SER A 126 2.39 14.93 -17.09
CA SER A 126 2.08 16.14 -16.32
C SER A 126 3.30 16.71 -15.60
N ILE A 127 4.15 15.85 -15.02
CA ILE A 127 5.41 16.28 -14.40
C ILE A 127 6.34 16.90 -15.44
N HIS A 128 6.42 16.31 -16.63
CA HIS A 128 7.23 16.86 -17.72
C HIS A 128 6.74 18.26 -18.15
N THR A 129 5.43 18.45 -18.30
CA THR A 129 4.84 19.76 -18.62
C THR A 129 5.18 20.80 -17.55
N VAL A 130 4.99 20.50 -16.27
CA VAL A 130 5.29 21.44 -15.17
C VAL A 130 6.77 21.85 -15.18
N ARG A 131 7.69 20.92 -15.49
CA ARG A 131 9.12 21.25 -15.61
C ARG A 131 9.39 22.20 -16.77
N LEU A 132 8.79 21.95 -17.94
CA LEU A 132 8.94 22.84 -19.10
C LEU A 132 8.41 24.24 -18.82
N ASP A 133 7.24 24.34 -18.18
CA ASP A 133 6.64 25.62 -17.80
C ASP A 133 7.55 26.37 -16.82
N GLN A 134 8.10 25.67 -15.83
CA GLN A 134 9.03 26.25 -14.86
C GLN A 134 10.34 26.73 -15.50
N ASP A 135 10.91 25.98 -16.43
CA ASP A 135 12.11 26.37 -17.16
C ASP A 135 11.88 27.64 -18.01
N GLU A 136 10.70 27.76 -18.63
CA GLU A 136 10.33 28.95 -19.41
C GLU A 136 10.07 30.16 -18.50
N GLU A 137 9.44 30.00 -17.33
CA GLU A 137 9.30 31.08 -16.34
C GLU A 137 10.67 31.60 -15.87
N VAL A 138 11.61 30.70 -15.55
CA VAL A 138 12.98 31.07 -15.14
C VAL A 138 13.68 31.85 -16.25
N LYS A 139 13.50 31.44 -17.51
CA LYS A 139 14.06 32.13 -18.68
C LYS A 139 13.46 33.52 -18.87
N GLN A 140 12.13 33.68 -18.74
CA GLN A 140 11.47 34.98 -18.82
C GLN A 140 11.92 35.92 -17.69
N LEU A 141 12.02 35.43 -16.46
CA LEU A 141 12.53 36.20 -15.31
C LEU A 141 14.00 36.61 -15.51
N THR A 142 14.81 35.71 -16.07
CA THR A 142 16.22 35.98 -16.40
C THR A 142 16.34 37.08 -17.45
N GLN A 143 15.55 37.02 -18.53
CA GLN A 143 15.52 38.05 -19.57
C GLN A 143 15.07 39.42 -19.02
N LEU A 144 14.03 39.44 -18.19
CA LEU A 144 13.54 40.66 -17.56
C LEU A 144 14.60 41.27 -16.63
N ARG A 145 15.23 40.44 -15.77
CA ARG A 145 16.31 40.87 -14.89
C ARG A 145 17.45 41.52 -15.67
N ASP A 146 17.90 40.88 -16.75
CA ASP A 146 19.03 41.38 -17.55
C ASP A 146 18.67 42.66 -18.32
N SER A 147 17.43 42.77 -18.80
CA SER A 147 16.90 44.00 -19.41
C SER A 147 16.87 45.17 -18.44
N LEU A 148 16.37 44.96 -17.22
CA LEU A 148 16.35 45.99 -16.17
C LEU A 148 17.77 46.41 -15.75
N ARG A 149 18.69 45.45 -15.63
CA ARG A 149 20.11 45.73 -15.33
C ARG A 149 20.74 46.59 -16.43
N SER A 150 20.42 46.34 -17.70
CA SER A 150 20.88 47.15 -18.83
C SER A 150 20.34 48.58 -18.77
N LEU A 151 19.04 48.77 -18.53
CA LEU A 151 18.41 50.09 -18.40
C LEU A 151 19.03 50.93 -17.27
N LEU A 152 19.28 50.33 -16.11
CA LEU A 152 19.91 51.01 -14.97
C LEU A 152 21.37 51.43 -15.26
N GLN A 153 22.12 50.65 -16.06
CA GLN A 153 23.46 51.07 -16.50
C GLN A 153 23.43 52.28 -17.44
N VAL A 154 22.37 52.43 -18.25
CA VAL A 154 22.21 53.58 -19.15
C VAL A 154 21.91 54.85 -18.36
N GLU A 155 21.01 54.80 -17.37
CA GLU A 155 20.72 55.95 -16.48
C GLU A 155 21.98 56.40 -15.71
N GLY A 156 22.79 55.45 -15.24
CA GLY A 156 24.05 55.75 -14.56
C GLY A 156 25.08 56.46 -15.45
N LYS A 157 25.01 56.34 -16.78
CA LYS A 157 25.91 57.07 -17.71
C LYS A 157 25.38 58.44 -18.12
N GLU A 158 24.07 58.60 -18.23
CA GLU A 158 23.46 59.91 -18.52
C GLU A 158 23.75 60.94 -17.39
N GLU A 159 23.84 60.49 -16.14
CA GLU A 159 24.15 61.37 -15.00
C GLU A 159 25.58 61.96 -15.05
N TYR A 160 26.55 61.24 -15.61
CA TYR A 160 27.93 61.73 -15.78
C TYR A 160 28.06 62.75 -16.91
N LEU A 161 27.23 62.66 -17.96
CA LEU A 161 27.26 63.62 -19.07
C LEU A 161 26.58 64.95 -18.71
N ASN A 162 25.61 64.93 -17.79
CA ASN A 162 24.90 66.15 -17.38
C ASN A 162 25.61 66.97 -16.29
N ARG A 163 26.72 66.47 -15.72
CA ARG A 163 27.41 67.14 -14.61
C ARG A 163 28.33 68.30 -15.04
N LYS A 164 28.39 68.64 -16.33
CA LYS A 164 29.16 69.81 -16.84
C LYS A 164 28.38 71.14 -16.89
N ASN A 165 27.19 71.21 -16.31
CA ASN A 165 26.42 72.46 -16.24
C ASN A 165 26.15 72.94 -14.81
N SER A 166 27.12 72.78 -13.90
CA SER A 166 27.08 73.38 -12.55
C SER A 166 27.41 74.88 -12.60
N GLY A 167 26.59 75.65 -13.32
CA GLY A 167 26.52 77.09 -13.16
C GLY A 167 25.50 77.42 -12.08
N ASN A 168 25.98 77.87 -10.92
CA ASN A 168 25.18 78.58 -9.92
C ASN A 168 24.69 79.90 -10.54
N GLY A 169 23.60 79.84 -11.30
CA GLY A 169 22.97 81.00 -11.92
C GLY A 169 21.47 80.87 -11.79
N TYR A 170 20.84 81.88 -11.18
CA TYR A 170 19.40 82.09 -11.30
C TYR A 170 19.09 82.21 -12.80
N SER A 171 18.55 81.15 -13.41
CA SER A 171 18.14 81.18 -14.81
C SER A 171 16.91 82.07 -14.93
N ILE A 172 17.04 83.21 -15.62
CA ILE A 172 15.93 84.11 -15.98
C ILE A 172 14.93 83.44 -16.95
N HIS A 173 15.31 82.32 -17.57
CA HIS A 173 14.41 81.53 -18.39
C HIS A 173 13.77 80.41 -17.58
N GLN A 174 12.44 80.36 -17.65
CA GLN A 174 11.63 79.27 -17.11
C GLN A 174 12.16 77.96 -17.70
N PRO A 175 12.65 77.01 -16.87
CA PRO A 175 13.11 75.73 -17.37
C PRO A 175 11.98 75.11 -18.20
N GLN A 176 12.22 74.88 -19.49
CA GLN A 176 11.23 74.23 -20.32
C GLN A 176 11.00 72.83 -19.73
N GLY A 177 9.76 72.58 -19.29
CA GLY A 177 9.39 71.31 -18.67
C GLY A 177 9.77 70.15 -19.59
N ASN A 178 10.36 69.11 -19.02
CA ASN A 178 10.74 67.94 -19.80
C ASN A 178 9.46 67.23 -20.29
N LYS A 179 9.19 67.33 -21.60
CA LYS A 179 8.00 66.79 -22.28
C LYS A 179 7.78 65.28 -22.03
N LYS A 180 8.82 64.53 -21.66
CA LYS A 180 8.70 63.09 -21.37
C LYS A 180 7.89 62.79 -20.09
N TYR A 181 7.82 63.72 -19.15
CA TYR A 181 7.13 63.51 -17.86
C TYR A 181 5.68 63.97 -17.87
N GLY A 182 5.16 64.47 -19.01
CA GLY A 182 3.78 64.92 -19.15
C GLY A 182 3.45 66.16 -18.32
N THR A 183 2.15 66.48 -18.24
CA THR A 183 1.59 67.58 -17.43
C THR A 183 1.05 67.09 -16.08
N GLU A 184 1.21 65.80 -15.78
CA GLU A 184 0.72 65.15 -14.58
C GLU A 184 1.86 64.49 -13.81
N LYS A 185 1.87 64.64 -12.48
CA LYS A 185 2.86 63.99 -11.63
C LYS A 185 2.26 63.72 -10.26
N SER A 186 2.53 62.54 -9.70
CA SER A 186 2.22 62.24 -8.30
C SER A 186 3.47 61.82 -7.55
N GLY A 187 3.53 62.13 -6.26
CA GLY A 187 4.69 61.81 -5.44
C GLY A 187 4.55 62.37 -4.03
N PHE A 188 5.64 62.33 -3.27
CA PHE A 188 5.69 62.89 -1.93
C PHE A 188 6.52 64.17 -1.91
N LEU A 189 5.97 65.23 -1.31
CA LEU A 189 6.68 66.49 -1.07
C LEU A 189 6.68 66.80 0.43
N LEU A 190 7.70 67.52 0.89
CA LEU A 190 7.73 68.08 2.23
C LEU A 190 7.01 69.43 2.22
N LYS A 191 5.85 69.51 2.86
CA LYS A 191 5.11 70.76 3.06
C LYS A 191 5.50 71.39 4.40
N LYS A 192 5.89 72.66 4.38
CA LYS A 192 6.13 73.44 5.60
C LYS A 192 4.80 73.85 6.25
N SER A 193 4.71 73.72 7.58
CA SER A 193 3.59 74.24 8.36
C SER A 193 3.68 75.76 8.51
N ASP A 194 2.52 76.40 8.64
CA ASP A 194 2.41 77.86 8.83
C ASP A 194 2.12 78.26 10.30
N GLY A 195 2.18 77.29 11.22
CA GLY A 195 1.98 77.54 12.64
C GLY A 195 3.20 78.15 13.34
N ILE A 196 3.02 78.53 14.61
CA ILE A 196 4.08 79.08 15.50
C ILE A 196 5.35 78.22 15.47
N ARG A 197 5.19 76.89 15.36
CA ARG A 197 6.30 75.96 15.10
C ARG A 197 6.28 75.55 13.62
N LYS A 198 7.34 75.93 12.90
CA LYS A 198 7.57 75.56 11.50
C LYS A 198 8.15 74.15 11.42
N VAL A 199 7.35 73.19 10.96
CA VAL A 199 7.75 71.79 10.76
C VAL A 199 7.54 71.40 9.30
N TRP A 200 8.40 70.52 8.79
CA TRP A 200 8.23 69.93 7.47
C TRP A 200 7.49 68.60 7.60
N GLN A 201 6.43 68.42 6.83
CA GLN A 201 5.62 67.20 6.84
C GLN A 201 5.59 66.59 5.45
N LYS A 202 5.90 65.29 5.33
CA LYS A 202 5.80 64.55 4.08
C LYS A 202 4.32 64.35 3.72
N ARG A 203 3.89 64.84 2.55
CA ARG A 203 2.51 64.75 2.05
C ARG A 203 2.51 64.15 0.65
N LYS A 204 1.50 63.31 0.35
CA LYS A 204 1.25 62.88 -1.03
C LYS A 204 0.65 64.06 -1.79
N CYS A 205 1.30 64.43 -2.89
CA CYS A 205 0.92 65.52 -3.76
C CYS A 205 0.70 64.99 -5.18
N GLY A 206 -0.27 65.57 -5.89
CA GLY A 206 -0.56 65.24 -7.28
C GLY A 206 -0.86 66.50 -8.07
N VAL A 207 -0.17 66.68 -9.20
CA VAL A 207 -0.52 67.69 -10.21
C VAL A 207 -1.28 66.97 -11.31
N LYS A 208 -2.52 67.39 -11.57
CA LYS A 208 -3.38 66.86 -12.64
C LYS A 208 -4.28 67.96 -13.18
N PHE A 209 -4.47 68.04 -14.49
CA PHE A 209 -5.34 69.05 -15.13
C PHE A 209 -5.04 70.50 -14.70
N GLY A 210 -3.76 70.84 -14.47
CA GLY A 210 -3.35 72.17 -14.00
C GLY A 210 -3.59 72.45 -12.52
N CYS A 211 -4.13 71.49 -11.75
CA CYS A 211 -4.42 71.63 -10.33
C CYS A 211 -3.42 70.85 -9.46
N LEU A 212 -2.93 71.47 -8.40
CA LEU A 212 -2.16 70.79 -7.34
C LEU A 212 -3.09 70.30 -6.23
N THR A 213 -3.05 69.01 -5.96
CA THR A 213 -3.76 68.35 -4.86
C THR A 213 -2.76 67.93 -3.79
N ILE A 214 -3.09 68.17 -2.51
CA ILE A 214 -2.25 67.81 -1.36
C ILE A 214 -3.10 67.04 -0.36
N SER A 215 -2.67 65.82 -0.01
CA SER A 215 -3.42 64.97 0.92
C SER A 215 -3.34 65.49 2.37
N HIS A 216 -4.48 65.54 3.06
CA HIS A 216 -4.58 65.96 4.46
C HIS A 216 -4.06 64.95 5.47
N SER A 217 -3.88 63.68 5.08
CA SER A 217 -3.24 62.63 5.88
C SER A 217 -2.32 61.77 5.00
N THR A 218 -1.23 61.26 5.58
CA THR A 218 -0.54 60.10 5.01
C THR A 218 -1.36 58.88 5.41
N VAL A 219 -1.97 58.20 4.44
CA VAL A 219 -2.53 56.86 4.70
C VAL A 219 -1.37 56.02 5.22
N ARG A 220 -1.42 55.64 6.50
CA ARG A 220 -0.52 54.63 7.05
C ARG A 220 -0.96 53.32 6.43
N THR A 221 -0.30 52.90 5.35
CA THR A 221 -0.29 51.48 5.00
C THR A 221 0.49 50.81 6.12
N HIS A 222 -0.21 50.09 6.98
CA HIS A 222 0.42 49.16 7.90
C HIS A 222 1.03 48.05 7.05
N ASP A 223 2.36 47.93 7.09
CA ASP A 223 3.05 46.68 6.77
C ASP A 223 2.77 45.66 7.89
#